data_AF-A0A0L0M4Z8-F1
#
_entry.id   AF-A0A0L0M4Z8-F1
#
_cell.length_a   1.000
_cell.length_b   1.000
_cell.length_c   1.000
_cell.angle_alpha   90.00
_cell.angle_beta   90.00
_cell.angle_gamma   90.00
#
_symmetry.space_group_name_H-M   'P 1'
#
loop_
_entity.id
_entity.type
_entity.pdbx_description
1 polymer ?
#
loop_
_entity_poly.entity_id
_entity_poly.type
_entity_poly.pdbx_seq_one_letter_code
_entity_poly.pdbx_strand_id
1 'polypeptide(L)'
;MSECALTLWEDEKYLHVPEELFDLLPAEYRAALEERKEQGTDAIQKVGKELNGLLRLCSTIQTVASLRYMYDRLRATTFEITTEGALEQDMLTTAFVVTYARLFGKRGGGAGISSGEIPAHLRNVHDALLDVRHKRYAHDGGHDSVETGIRIDFDEAGFELQLQMRFGFYVGGRNEWQDLLIFLDEHMYERVQKTLRRLKEKTGYDWKFPDGPAPQWVTDQNNQGES
;
A
#
# COMPACT_ATOMS: atom_id res chain seq x y z
N MET A 1 16.47 30.43 -9.23
CA MET A 1 17.78 29.84 -9.54
C MET A 1 18.58 29.89 -8.24
N SER A 2 18.66 28.77 -7.53
CA SER A 2 19.37 28.68 -6.24
C SER A 2 20.82 28.34 -6.53
N GLU A 3 21.75 29.17 -6.07
CA GLU A 3 23.18 28.87 -6.06
C GLU A 3 23.39 27.53 -5.32
N CYS A 4 23.85 26.52 -6.05
CA CYS A 4 24.28 25.26 -5.47
C CYS A 4 25.58 25.56 -4.71
N ALA A 5 25.47 25.76 -3.40
CA ALA A 5 26.61 26.11 -2.57
C ALA A 5 27.63 24.95 -2.59
N LEU A 6 28.82 25.23 -3.12
CA LEU A 6 30.03 24.40 -3.06
C LEU A 6 30.44 24.22 -1.59
N THR A 7 29.72 23.37 -0.86
CA THR A 7 29.90 23.23 0.58
C THR A 7 30.06 21.77 0.93
N LEU A 8 31.20 21.45 1.55
CA LEU A 8 31.38 20.21 2.30
C LEU A 8 30.38 20.22 3.45
N TRP A 9 29.61 19.15 3.59
CA TRP A 9 28.70 19.01 4.73
C TRP A 9 28.77 17.58 5.25
N GLU A 10 28.59 17.42 6.55
CA GLU A 10 28.67 16.15 7.25
C GLU A 10 27.31 15.86 7.90
N ASP A 11 26.81 14.63 7.76
CA ASP A 11 25.75 14.10 8.61
C ASP A 11 26.31 13.18 9.70
N GLU A 12 25.44 12.58 10.51
CA GLU A 12 25.84 11.70 11.60
C GLU A 12 26.72 10.50 11.17
N LYS A 13 26.81 10.19 9.88
CA LYS A 13 27.53 9.01 9.34
C LYS A 13 28.48 9.31 8.19
N TYR A 14 28.29 10.39 7.45
CA TYR A 14 28.98 10.62 6.17
C TYR A 14 29.39 12.08 5.98
N LEU A 15 30.61 12.27 5.47
CA LEU A 15 31.08 13.53 4.89
C LEU A 15 30.73 13.55 3.39
N HIS A 16 29.98 14.55 2.98
CA HIS A 16 29.55 14.77 1.60
C HIS A 16 30.49 15.75 0.91
N VAL A 17 31.13 15.27 -0.15
CA VAL A 17 32.07 16.05 -0.96
C VAL A 17 31.46 16.30 -2.34
N PRO A 18 31.18 17.57 -2.72
CA PRO A 18 30.78 17.92 -4.08
C PRO A 18 31.85 17.49 -5.10
N GLU A 19 31.42 17.05 -6.28
CA GLU A 19 32.32 16.54 -7.33
C GLU A 19 33.34 17.61 -7.76
N GLU A 20 32.95 18.89 -7.72
CA GLU A 20 33.79 20.03 -8.05
C GLU A 20 34.92 20.28 -7.03
N LEU A 21 34.77 19.80 -5.79
CA LEU A 21 35.79 19.90 -4.74
C LEU A 21 36.64 18.63 -4.64
N PHE A 22 36.30 17.57 -5.38
CA PHE A 22 36.99 16.29 -5.33
C PHE A 22 38.45 16.41 -5.77
N ASP A 23 38.73 17.23 -6.79
CA ASP A 23 40.07 17.48 -7.30
C ASP A 23 40.99 18.20 -6.30
N LEU A 24 40.42 18.86 -5.29
CA LEU A 24 41.16 19.54 -4.22
C LEU A 24 41.61 18.58 -3.10
N LEU A 25 41.03 17.38 -3.02
CA LEU A 25 41.44 16.38 -2.04
C LEU A 25 42.87 15.89 -2.33
N PRO A 26 43.70 15.54 -1.33
CA PRO A 26 45.01 14.97 -1.59
C PRO A 26 44.93 13.71 -2.45
N ALA A 27 45.94 13.49 -3.31
CA ALA A 27 45.93 12.43 -4.32
C ALA A 27 45.68 11.02 -3.74
N GLU A 28 46.20 10.75 -2.54
CA GLU A 28 46.00 9.48 -1.83
C GLU A 28 44.52 9.23 -1.48
N TYR A 29 43.79 10.26 -1.02
CA TYR A 29 42.37 10.15 -0.72
C TYR A 29 41.51 10.07 -1.99
N ARG A 30 41.90 10.79 -3.06
CA ARG A 30 41.20 10.71 -4.35
C ARG A 30 41.27 9.29 -4.92
N ALA A 31 42.47 8.71 -4.97
CA ALA A 31 42.65 7.34 -5.48
C ALA A 31 41.85 6.32 -4.67
N ALA A 32 41.87 6.41 -3.33
CA ALA A 32 41.09 5.52 -2.48
C ALA A 32 39.57 5.68 -2.67
N LEU A 33 39.08 6.91 -2.85
CA LEU A 33 37.67 7.19 -3.10
C LEU A 33 37.21 6.75 -4.49
N GLU A 34 38.06 6.93 -5.52
CA GLU A 34 37.79 6.44 -6.88
C GLU A 34 37.71 4.92 -6.91
N GLU A 35 38.65 4.22 -6.28
CA GLU A 35 38.62 2.77 -6.15
C GLU A 35 37.34 2.33 -5.42
N ARG A 36 36.95 3.02 -4.35
CA ARG A 36 35.72 2.75 -3.61
C ARG A 36 34.47 2.99 -4.45
N LYS A 37 34.45 4.06 -5.25
CA LYS A 37 33.37 4.41 -6.20
C LYS A 37 33.23 3.35 -7.28
N GLU A 38 34.34 2.87 -7.83
CA GLU A 38 34.37 1.80 -8.83
C GLU A 38 33.84 0.49 -8.22
N GLN A 39 34.34 0.08 -7.05
CA GLN A 39 33.84 -1.09 -6.31
C GLN A 39 32.32 -1.02 -6.06
N GLY A 40 31.81 0.16 -5.68
CA GLY A 40 30.38 0.39 -5.47
C GLY A 40 29.58 0.32 -6.77
N THR A 41 30.08 0.93 -7.84
CA THR A 41 29.45 0.93 -9.17
C THR A 41 29.34 -0.49 -9.72
N ASP A 42 30.42 -1.27 -9.63
CA ASP A 42 30.45 -2.67 -10.04
C ASP A 42 29.45 -3.52 -9.26
N ALA A 43 29.37 -3.30 -7.94
CA ALA A 43 28.40 -3.99 -7.09
C ALA A 43 26.95 -3.68 -7.52
N ILE A 44 26.63 -2.41 -7.79
CA ILE A 44 25.29 -1.97 -8.22
C ILE A 44 24.94 -2.53 -9.60
N GLN A 45 25.87 -2.50 -10.56
CA GLN A 45 25.64 -3.01 -11.91
C GLN A 45 25.28 -4.51 -11.92
N LYS A 46 25.90 -5.31 -11.04
CA LYS A 46 25.61 -6.76 -10.90
C LYS A 46 24.17 -7.06 -10.46
N VAL A 47 23.50 -6.11 -9.81
CA VAL A 47 22.19 -6.30 -9.19
C VAL A 47 21.09 -5.39 -9.73
N GLY A 48 21.30 -4.74 -10.87
CA GLY A 48 20.32 -3.82 -11.46
C GLY A 48 18.93 -4.42 -11.64
N LYS A 49 18.82 -5.73 -11.91
CA LYS A 49 17.53 -6.44 -12.01
C LYS A 49 16.81 -6.54 -10.67
N GLU A 50 17.51 -6.91 -9.60
CA GLU A 50 16.98 -6.98 -8.24
C GLU A 50 16.56 -5.61 -7.72
N LEU A 51 17.37 -4.57 -7.98
CA LEU A 51 17.03 -3.19 -7.61
C LEU A 51 15.76 -2.69 -8.32
N ASN A 52 15.63 -2.97 -9.62
CA ASN A 52 14.39 -2.69 -10.36
C ASN A 52 13.19 -3.48 -9.82
N GLY A 53 13.41 -4.73 -9.38
CA GLY A 53 12.39 -5.53 -8.70
C GLY A 53 11.94 -4.90 -7.38
N LEU A 54 12.89 -4.40 -6.58
CA LEU A 54 12.64 -3.73 -5.31
C LEU A 54 11.89 -2.39 -5.52
N LEU A 55 12.29 -1.58 -6.51
CA LEU A 55 11.57 -0.35 -6.86
C LEU A 55 10.10 -0.62 -7.23
N ARG A 56 9.85 -1.70 -7.97
CA ARG A 56 8.48 -2.12 -8.29
C ARG A 56 7.74 -2.62 -7.04
N LEU A 57 8.43 -3.24 -6.09
CA LEU A 57 7.84 -3.68 -4.83
C LEU A 57 7.44 -2.49 -3.94
N CYS A 58 8.17 -1.38 -3.97
CA CYS A 58 7.85 -0.17 -3.19
C CYS A 58 6.44 0.37 -3.52
N SER A 59 6.00 0.34 -4.78
CA SER A 59 4.65 0.78 -5.13
C SER A 59 3.57 -0.18 -4.61
N THR A 60 3.86 -1.48 -4.56
CA THR A 60 2.98 -2.48 -3.94
C THR A 60 2.90 -2.29 -2.42
N ILE A 61 4.04 -2.04 -1.74
CA ILE A 61 4.10 -1.73 -0.31
C ILE A 61 3.25 -0.49 0.01
N GLN A 62 3.36 0.59 -0.77
CA GLN A 62 2.53 1.78 -0.60
C GLN A 62 1.03 1.48 -0.76
N THR A 63 0.68 0.58 -1.68
CA THR A 63 -0.71 0.15 -1.89
C THR A 63 -1.24 -0.62 -0.68
N VAL A 64 -0.45 -1.55 -0.12
CA VAL A 64 -0.82 -2.30 1.09
C VAL A 64 -0.94 -1.37 2.31
N ALA A 65 0.00 -0.43 2.50
CA ALA A 65 -0.10 0.57 3.56
C ALA A 65 -1.38 1.42 3.45
N SER A 66 -1.77 1.78 2.22
CA SER A 66 -3.01 2.51 1.96
C SER A 66 -4.25 1.68 2.31
N LEU A 67 -4.25 0.38 2.00
CA LEU A 67 -5.33 -0.52 2.39
C LEU A 67 -5.48 -0.63 3.91
N ARG A 68 -4.36 -0.76 4.61
CA ARG A 68 -4.35 -0.85 6.07
C ARG A 68 -4.93 0.42 6.70
N TYR A 69 -4.48 1.59 6.25
CA TYR A 69 -5.05 2.86 6.69
C TYR A 69 -6.56 2.97 6.44
N MET A 70 -7.02 2.59 5.24
CA MET A 70 -8.45 2.59 4.90
C MET A 70 -9.25 1.63 5.79
N TYR A 71 -8.70 0.46 6.08
CA TYR A 71 -9.32 -0.54 6.96
C TYR A 71 -9.42 -0.05 8.40
N ASP A 72 -8.36 0.53 8.94
CA ASP A 72 -8.35 1.08 10.30
C ASP A 72 -9.35 2.24 10.42
N ARG A 73 -9.48 3.07 9.38
CA ARG A 73 -10.53 4.10 9.30
C ARG A 73 -11.93 3.48 9.28
N LEU A 74 -12.17 2.46 8.44
CA LEU A 74 -13.46 1.75 8.39
C LEU A 74 -13.85 1.14 9.74
N ARG A 75 -12.87 0.63 10.50
CA ARG A 75 -13.05 0.08 11.86
C ARG A 75 -13.33 1.16 12.89
N ALA A 76 -12.66 2.31 12.77
CA ALA A 76 -12.77 3.42 13.71
C ALA A 76 -14.03 4.27 13.53
N THR A 77 -14.64 4.26 12.34
CA THR A 77 -15.89 4.98 12.09
C THR A 77 -17.03 4.36 12.92
N THR A 78 -17.48 5.09 13.93
CA THR A 78 -18.74 4.79 14.62
C THR A 78 -19.87 4.90 13.62
N PHE A 79 -20.53 3.78 13.33
CA PHE A 79 -21.66 3.78 12.42
C PHE A 79 -22.82 4.57 13.03
N GLU A 80 -22.95 5.83 12.63
CA GLU A 80 -24.15 6.61 12.87
C GLU A 80 -25.16 6.28 11.77
N ILE A 81 -26.42 6.03 12.14
CA ILE A 81 -27.51 5.79 11.18
C ILE A 81 -27.97 7.16 10.62
N THR A 82 -27.02 7.88 10.04
CA THR A 82 -27.21 9.15 9.34
C THR A 82 -26.82 8.95 7.88
N THR A 83 -27.39 9.76 6.98
CA THR A 83 -27.02 9.74 5.56
C THR A 83 -25.52 10.00 5.38
N GLU A 84 -24.94 10.88 6.21
CA GLU A 84 -23.51 11.19 6.19
C GLU A 84 -22.66 9.98 6.58
N GLY A 85 -22.99 9.28 7.67
CA GLY A 85 -22.28 8.06 8.08
C GLY A 85 -22.38 6.94 7.05
N ALA A 86 -23.55 6.78 6.42
CA ALA A 86 -23.75 5.85 5.31
C ALA A 86 -22.86 6.18 4.09
N LEU A 87 -22.76 7.45 3.70
CA LEU A 87 -21.93 7.90 2.58
C LEU A 87 -20.43 7.80 2.89
N GLU A 88 -20.00 8.09 4.13
CA GLU A 88 -18.61 7.93 4.55
C GLU A 88 -18.19 6.45 4.51
N GLN A 89 -19.04 5.55 5.02
CA GLN A 89 -18.80 4.11 4.98
C GLN A 89 -18.69 3.60 3.54
N ASP A 90 -19.56 4.09 2.65
CA ASP A 90 -19.53 3.71 1.23
C ASP A 90 -18.28 4.24 0.51
N MET A 91 -17.90 5.49 0.77
CA MET A 91 -16.68 6.10 0.23
C MET A 91 -15.44 5.29 0.63
N LEU A 92 -15.28 4.98 1.92
CA LEU A 92 -14.14 4.22 2.43
C LEU A 92 -14.13 2.77 1.91
N THR A 93 -15.30 2.12 1.85
CA THR A 93 -15.43 0.77 1.27
C THR A 93 -15.04 0.76 -0.21
N THR A 94 -15.50 1.75 -0.97
CA THR A 94 -15.15 1.91 -2.38
C THR A 94 -13.64 2.10 -2.55
N ALA A 95 -13.04 2.99 -1.76
CA ALA A 95 -11.61 3.25 -1.78
C ALA A 95 -10.80 1.98 -1.47
N PHE A 96 -11.23 1.21 -0.46
CA PHE A 96 -10.61 -0.05 -0.08
C PHE A 96 -10.67 -1.08 -1.21
N VAL A 97 -11.87 -1.36 -1.73
CA VAL A 97 -12.10 -2.34 -2.80
C VAL A 97 -11.32 -2.00 -4.07
N VAL A 98 -11.35 -0.74 -4.49
CA VAL A 98 -10.63 -0.29 -5.69
C VAL A 98 -9.12 -0.39 -5.49
N THR A 99 -8.61 0.02 -4.31
CA THR A 99 -7.18 -0.07 -3.99
C THR A 99 -6.73 -1.52 -3.92
N TYR A 100 -7.55 -2.41 -3.38
CA TYR A 100 -7.25 -3.84 -3.29
C TYR A 100 -7.14 -4.46 -4.68
N ALA A 101 -8.11 -4.18 -5.56
CA ALA A 101 -8.08 -4.67 -6.93
C ALA A 101 -6.83 -4.23 -7.73
N ARG A 102 -6.23 -3.08 -7.39
CA ARG A 102 -4.98 -2.62 -8.04
C ARG A 102 -3.79 -3.54 -7.77
N LEU A 103 -3.77 -4.26 -6.64
CA LEU A 103 -2.72 -5.25 -6.36
C LEU A 103 -2.66 -6.37 -7.40
N PHE A 104 -3.78 -6.65 -8.08
CA PHE A 104 -3.94 -7.76 -9.02
C PHE A 104 -4.08 -7.30 -10.48
N GLY A 105 -4.03 -5.99 -10.75
CA GLY A 105 -4.22 -5.41 -12.08
C GLY A 105 -3.02 -5.61 -13.00
N LYS A 106 -3.23 -6.23 -14.18
CA LYS A 106 -2.24 -6.31 -15.26
C LYS A 106 -2.14 -4.97 -16.03
N ARG A 107 -1.45 -3.96 -15.50
CA ARG A 107 -0.97 -2.84 -16.33
C ARG A 107 0.49 -2.54 -16.00
N GLY A 108 1.36 -2.74 -16.98
CA GLY A 108 2.69 -2.11 -17.02
C GLY A 108 3.82 -2.80 -16.23
N GLY A 109 3.85 -4.14 -16.17
CA GLY A 109 5.09 -4.88 -15.88
C GLY A 109 5.62 -4.87 -14.43
N GLY A 110 4.87 -4.41 -13.43
CA GLY A 110 5.34 -4.27 -12.04
C GLY A 110 4.60 -5.14 -11.02
N ALA A 111 5.35 -6.01 -10.32
CA ALA A 111 5.23 -6.50 -8.93
C ALA A 111 3.87 -6.80 -8.26
N GLY A 112 2.74 -6.78 -8.97
CA GLY A 112 1.44 -7.18 -8.44
C GLY A 112 1.45 -8.59 -7.86
N ILE A 113 0.50 -8.85 -6.97
CA ILE A 113 0.31 -10.14 -6.34
C ILE A 113 -0.49 -11.01 -7.32
N SER A 114 -0.05 -12.24 -7.54
CA SER A 114 -0.82 -13.22 -8.31
C SER A 114 -1.97 -13.73 -7.46
N SER A 115 -3.16 -13.90 -8.03
CA SER A 115 -4.28 -14.55 -7.34
C SER A 115 -3.92 -15.97 -6.83
N GLY A 116 -2.91 -16.62 -7.44
CA GLY A 116 -2.38 -17.90 -6.97
C GLY A 116 -1.63 -17.82 -5.64
N GLU A 117 -1.10 -16.65 -5.28
CA GLU A 117 -0.37 -16.42 -4.03
C GLU A 117 -1.32 -16.25 -2.83
N ILE A 118 -2.63 -16.05 -3.08
CA ILE A 118 -3.63 -15.92 -2.03
C ILE A 118 -3.90 -17.29 -1.37
N PRO A 119 -3.75 -17.40 -0.03
CA PRO A 119 -4.03 -18.63 0.71
C PRO A 119 -5.46 -19.12 0.50
N ALA A 120 -5.63 -20.45 0.49
CA ALA A 120 -6.93 -21.07 0.21
C ALA A 120 -8.06 -20.57 1.12
N HIS A 121 -7.77 -20.34 2.42
CA HIS A 121 -8.74 -19.83 3.38
C HIS A 121 -9.15 -18.37 3.16
N LEU A 122 -8.36 -17.59 2.41
CA LEU A 122 -8.65 -16.19 2.06
C LEU A 122 -9.21 -16.02 0.64
N ARG A 123 -9.28 -17.09 -0.16
CA ARG A 123 -9.77 -17.05 -1.55
C ARG A 123 -11.16 -16.46 -1.66
N ASN A 124 -12.08 -16.90 -0.81
CA ASN A 124 -13.47 -16.40 -0.81
C ASN A 124 -13.54 -14.89 -0.58
N VAL A 125 -12.69 -14.35 0.29
CA VAL A 125 -12.62 -12.90 0.59
C VAL A 125 -12.03 -12.14 -0.60
N HIS A 126 -10.95 -12.66 -1.20
CA HIS A 126 -10.35 -12.11 -2.40
C HIS A 126 -11.36 -12.04 -3.55
N ASP A 127 -12.05 -13.15 -3.83
CA ASP A 127 -13.01 -13.25 -4.92
C ASP A 127 -14.20 -12.31 -4.69
N ALA A 128 -14.70 -12.21 -3.45
CA ALA A 128 -15.77 -11.26 -3.10
C ALA A 128 -15.36 -9.80 -3.32
N LEU A 129 -14.13 -9.40 -2.94
CA LEU A 129 -13.64 -8.03 -3.16
C LEU A 129 -13.49 -7.72 -4.65
N LEU A 130 -12.99 -8.66 -5.44
CA LEU A 130 -12.89 -8.49 -6.90
C LEU A 130 -14.27 -8.46 -7.58
N ASP A 131 -15.23 -9.26 -7.09
CA ASP A 131 -16.60 -9.28 -7.58
C ASP A 131 -17.32 -7.95 -7.31
N VAL A 132 -17.20 -7.41 -6.09
CA VAL A 132 -17.72 -6.07 -5.76
C VAL A 132 -17.12 -5.02 -6.68
N ARG A 133 -15.80 -5.04 -6.92
CA ARG A 133 -15.17 -4.10 -7.86
C ARG A 133 -15.72 -4.24 -9.29
N HIS A 134 -15.92 -5.47 -9.75
CA HIS A 134 -16.37 -5.76 -11.10
C HIS A 134 -17.84 -5.40 -11.33
N LYS A 135 -18.71 -5.77 -10.40
CA LYS A 135 -20.16 -5.58 -10.52
C LYS A 135 -20.64 -4.22 -10.04
N ARG A 136 -20.07 -3.68 -8.96
CA ARG A 136 -20.56 -2.43 -8.35
C ARG A 136 -19.94 -1.17 -8.94
N TYR A 137 -18.69 -1.24 -9.40
CA TYR A 137 -17.91 -0.03 -9.72
C TYR A 137 -17.33 -0.02 -11.14
N ALA A 138 -17.43 -1.12 -11.90
CA ALA A 138 -16.90 -1.22 -13.27
C ALA A 138 -17.98 -1.42 -14.35
N HIS A 139 -19.17 -1.93 -14.01
CA HIS A 139 -20.34 -2.03 -14.87
C HIS A 139 -21.58 -1.61 -14.07
N ASP A 140 -22.57 -0.92 -14.66
CA ASP A 140 -23.86 -0.57 -14.02
C ASP A 140 -24.76 -1.81 -13.77
N GLY A 141 -24.17 -2.97 -13.51
CA GLY A 141 -24.89 -4.19 -13.17
C GLY A 141 -25.23 -4.18 -11.69
N GLY A 142 -26.53 -4.07 -11.37
CA GLY A 142 -27.02 -4.12 -9.99
C GLY A 142 -26.35 -5.26 -9.21
N HIS A 143 -25.85 -4.94 -8.01
CA HIS A 143 -25.24 -5.88 -7.08
C HIS A 143 -26.12 -5.97 -5.84
N ASP A 144 -26.25 -7.13 -5.22
CA ASP A 144 -27.10 -7.36 -4.02
C ASP A 144 -26.71 -6.46 -2.81
N SER A 145 -25.56 -5.78 -2.89
CA SER A 145 -25.13 -4.79 -1.90
C SER A 145 -25.63 -3.37 -2.17
N VAL A 146 -26.39 -3.11 -3.23
CA VAL A 146 -27.08 -1.83 -3.50
C VAL A 146 -28.40 -2.13 -4.21
N GLU A 147 -29.48 -2.24 -3.45
CA GLU A 147 -30.84 -2.21 -4.01
C GLU A 147 -31.36 -0.78 -3.92
N THR A 148 -31.72 -0.19 -5.07
CA THR A 148 -32.45 1.07 -5.12
C THR A 148 -33.91 0.79 -5.49
N GLY A 149 -34.83 1.36 -4.73
CA GLY A 149 -36.26 1.23 -4.92
C GLY A 149 -36.94 2.58 -4.79
N ILE A 150 -38.13 2.71 -5.35
CA ILE A 150 -38.99 3.87 -5.14
C ILE A 150 -40.27 3.31 -4.50
N ARG A 151 -40.53 3.73 -3.26
CA ARG A 151 -41.83 3.57 -2.64
C ARG A 151 -42.70 4.74 -3.08
N ILE A 152 -43.88 4.44 -3.59
CA ILE A 152 -44.87 5.44 -3.98
C ILE A 152 -46.05 5.26 -3.03
N ASP A 153 -46.26 6.22 -2.15
CA ASP A 153 -47.46 6.29 -1.33
C ASP A 153 -48.48 7.22 -2.03
N PHE A 154 -49.76 6.86 -2.00
CA PHE A 154 -50.82 7.61 -2.65
C PHE A 154 -51.98 7.83 -1.69
N ASP A 155 -52.41 9.08 -1.56
CA ASP A 155 -53.58 9.49 -0.76
C ASP A 155 -54.44 10.53 -1.49
N GLU A 156 -55.42 11.11 -0.79
CA GLU A 156 -56.33 12.11 -1.36
C GLU A 156 -55.63 13.44 -1.74
N ALA A 157 -54.42 13.69 -1.23
CA ALA A 157 -53.64 14.90 -1.50
C ALA A 157 -52.63 14.72 -2.64
N GLY A 158 -52.26 13.49 -2.99
CA GLY A 158 -51.46 13.18 -4.17
C GLY A 158 -50.54 11.97 -4.02
N PHE A 159 -49.48 11.95 -4.83
CA PHE A 159 -48.45 10.92 -4.78
C PHE A 159 -47.22 11.43 -4.02
N GLU A 160 -46.76 10.66 -3.03
CA GLU A 160 -45.50 10.88 -2.34
C GLU A 160 -44.48 9.83 -2.81
N LEU A 161 -43.32 10.30 -3.28
CA LEU A 161 -42.22 9.44 -3.73
C LEU A 161 -41.16 9.37 -2.62
N GLN A 162 -40.93 8.17 -2.10
CA GLN A 162 -39.87 7.88 -1.14
C GLN A 162 -38.81 7.00 -1.80
N LEU A 163 -37.61 7.56 -1.96
CA LEU A 163 -36.47 6.79 -2.45
C LEU A 163 -36.00 5.83 -1.35
N GLN A 164 -35.98 4.54 -1.63
CA GLN A 164 -35.46 3.52 -0.74
C GLN A 164 -34.10 3.06 -1.27
N MET A 165 -33.06 3.22 -0.46
CA MET A 165 -31.73 2.67 -0.78
C MET A 165 -31.38 1.64 0.29
N ARG A 166 -31.10 0.41 -0.14
CA ARG A 166 -30.58 -0.67 0.67
C ARG A 166 -29.14 -0.91 0.26
N PHE A 167 -28.22 -0.42 1.08
CA PHE A 167 -26.81 -0.72 0.92
C PHE A 167 -26.46 -1.92 1.81
N GLY A 168 -25.88 -2.96 1.21
CA GLY A 168 -25.14 -3.98 1.93
C GLY A 168 -23.85 -3.35 2.45
N PHE A 169 -23.92 -2.71 3.61
CA PHE A 169 -22.75 -2.10 4.23
C PHE A 169 -21.88 -3.17 4.90
N TYR A 170 -20.58 -3.14 4.61
CA TYR A 170 -19.58 -3.78 5.46
C TYR A 170 -19.26 -2.82 6.62
N VAL A 171 -20.20 -2.70 7.56
CA VAL A 171 -20.02 -1.85 8.75
C VAL A 171 -18.80 -2.34 9.53
N GLY A 172 -17.84 -1.45 9.78
CA GLY A 172 -16.58 -1.78 10.45
C GLY A 172 -15.54 -2.54 9.59
N GLY A 173 -15.85 -2.88 8.33
CA GLY A 173 -15.07 -3.86 7.56
C GLY A 173 -15.29 -5.30 8.06
N ARG A 174 -15.22 -6.27 7.13
CA ARG A 174 -15.29 -7.69 7.49
C ARG A 174 -14.06 -8.10 8.31
N ASN A 175 -14.21 -8.97 9.30
CA ASN A 175 -13.08 -9.47 10.10
C ASN A 175 -12.05 -10.15 9.21
N GLU A 176 -12.51 -10.86 8.20
CA GLU A 176 -11.68 -11.60 7.25
C GLU A 176 -10.84 -10.68 6.34
N TRP A 177 -11.12 -9.37 6.30
CA TRP A 177 -10.25 -8.39 5.63
C TRP A 177 -8.99 -8.10 6.44
N GLN A 178 -9.04 -8.24 7.77
CA GLN A 178 -7.87 -8.10 8.62
C GLN A 178 -6.86 -9.20 8.34
N ASP A 179 -7.31 -10.46 8.31
CA ASP A 179 -6.46 -11.62 8.01
C ASP A 179 -5.82 -11.49 6.63
N LEU A 180 -6.57 -10.95 5.66
CA LEU A 180 -6.05 -10.63 4.34
C LEU A 180 -4.97 -9.56 4.39
N LEU A 181 -5.13 -8.50 5.18
CA LEU A 181 -4.12 -7.46 5.33
C LEU A 181 -2.87 -7.95 6.05
N ILE A 182 -3.02 -8.78 7.09
CA ILE A 182 -1.90 -9.43 7.78
C ILE A 182 -1.09 -10.26 6.78
N PHE A 183 -1.77 -11.10 5.98
CA PHE A 183 -1.12 -11.87 4.93
C PHE A 183 -0.38 -10.96 3.92
N LEU A 184 -0.99 -9.86 3.48
CA LEU A 184 -0.37 -8.93 2.53
C LEU A 184 0.89 -8.29 3.11
N ASP A 185 0.86 -7.85 4.37
CA ASP A 185 2.01 -7.26 5.07
C ASP A 185 3.16 -8.27 5.19
N GLU A 186 2.87 -9.48 5.67
CA GLU A 186 3.85 -10.56 5.79
C GLU A 186 4.45 -10.92 4.43
N HIS A 187 3.60 -11.06 3.41
CA HIS A 187 4.03 -11.39 2.05
C HIS A 187 4.94 -10.29 1.44
N MET A 188 4.65 -9.01 1.70
CA MET A 188 5.54 -7.91 1.28
C MET A 188 6.89 -7.98 2.00
N TYR A 189 6.88 -8.20 3.32
CA TYR A 189 8.09 -8.34 4.11
C TYR A 189 8.98 -9.49 3.62
N GLU A 190 8.40 -10.67 3.38
CA GLU A 190 9.12 -11.83 2.84
C GLU A 190 9.77 -11.52 1.48
N ARG A 191 9.06 -10.83 0.59
CA ARG A 191 9.58 -10.45 -0.73
C ARG A 191 10.75 -9.45 -0.62
N VAL A 192 10.68 -8.49 0.31
CA VAL A 192 11.80 -7.58 0.59
C VAL A 192 12.99 -8.39 1.09
N GLN A 193 12.82 -9.20 2.13
CA GLN A 193 13.91 -9.99 2.74
C GLN A 193 14.57 -10.94 1.74
N LYS A 194 13.77 -11.60 0.89
CA LYS A 194 14.28 -12.45 -0.19
C LYS A 194 15.10 -11.67 -1.21
N THR A 195 14.70 -10.44 -1.52
CA THR A 195 15.44 -9.55 -2.42
C THR A 195 16.75 -9.10 -1.79
N LEU A 196 16.73 -8.64 -0.53
CA LEU A 196 17.94 -8.25 0.21
C LEU A 196 18.95 -9.40 0.31
N ARG A 197 18.48 -10.63 0.56
CA ARG A 197 19.34 -11.82 0.60
C ARG A 197 20.04 -12.06 -0.74
N ARG A 198 19.32 -11.97 -1.86
CA ARG A 198 19.89 -12.10 -3.20
C ARG A 198 20.88 -10.99 -3.53
N LEU A 199 20.61 -9.77 -3.09
CA LEU A 199 21.54 -8.65 -3.23
C LEU A 199 22.85 -8.94 -2.50
N LYS A 200 22.77 -9.41 -1.24
CA LYS A 200 23.94 -9.82 -0.46
C LYS A 200 24.70 -10.98 -1.10
N GLU A 201 24.02 -12.03 -1.55
CA GLU A 201 24.64 -13.18 -2.23
C GLU A 201 25.41 -12.75 -3.49
N LYS A 202 24.91 -11.76 -4.24
CA LYS A 202 25.53 -11.30 -5.49
C LYS A 202 26.65 -10.29 -5.30
N THR A 203 26.58 -9.45 -4.28
CA THR A 203 27.55 -8.36 -4.11
C THR A 203 28.49 -8.54 -2.93
N GLY A 204 28.19 -9.44 -2.01
CA GLY A 204 28.92 -9.62 -0.75
C GLY A 204 28.65 -8.54 0.29
N TYR A 205 27.86 -7.52 -0.04
CA TYR A 205 27.54 -6.41 0.86
C TYR A 205 26.23 -6.64 1.61
N ASP A 206 26.12 -6.09 2.82
CA ASP A 206 24.85 -6.03 3.54
C ASP A 206 23.97 -4.92 2.96
N TRP A 207 22.77 -5.31 2.49
CA TRP A 207 21.75 -4.39 2.01
C TRP A 207 20.69 -4.21 3.08
N LYS A 208 20.36 -2.96 3.39
CA LYS A 208 19.36 -2.62 4.40
C LYS A 208 18.19 -1.91 3.73
N PHE A 209 16.98 -2.35 4.05
CA PHE A 209 15.76 -1.61 3.77
C PHE A 209 15.42 -0.78 5.01
N PRO A 210 14.95 0.47 4.87
CA PRO A 210 14.53 1.25 6.03
C PRO A 210 13.45 0.49 6.78
N ASP A 211 13.69 0.29 8.07
CA ASP A 211 12.76 -0.28 9.02
C ASP A 211 12.49 0.79 10.08
N GLY A 212 11.24 0.94 10.48
CA GLY A 212 10.79 2.01 11.34
C GLY A 212 9.64 1.55 12.23
N PRO A 213 9.38 2.23 13.35
CA PRO A 213 8.26 1.87 14.21
C PRO A 213 6.96 1.92 13.41
N ALA A 214 6.02 1.04 13.76
CA ALA A 214 4.69 1.07 13.18
C ALA A 214 4.11 2.49 13.29
N PRO A 215 3.45 3.01 12.25
CA PRO A 215 2.87 4.34 12.30
C PRO A 215 1.89 4.48 13.48
N GLN A 216 1.80 5.67 14.07
CA GLN A 216 0.97 5.93 15.27
C GLN A 216 -0.53 5.64 15.07
N TRP A 217 -1.01 5.59 13.82
CA TRP A 217 -2.40 5.24 13.50
C TRP A 217 -2.70 3.74 13.63
N VAL A 218 -1.67 2.89 13.77
CA VAL A 218 -1.82 1.50 14.17
C VAL A 218 -2.02 1.46 15.69
N THR A 219 -3.25 1.66 16.16
CA THR A 219 -3.59 1.58 17.58
C THR A 219 -3.76 0.14 18.05
N ASP A 220 -3.35 -0.11 19.30
CA ASP A 220 -3.39 -1.38 20.04
C ASP A 220 -4.79 -2.01 20.12
N GLN A 221 -5.22 -2.71 19.07
CA GLN A 221 -6.45 -3.55 19.13
C GLN A 221 -6.25 -4.87 19.88
N ASN A 222 -5.04 -5.15 20.38
CA ASN A 222 -4.76 -6.35 21.20
C ASN A 222 -5.07 -6.17 22.71
N ASN A 223 -5.51 -4.99 23.16
CA ASN A 223 -5.79 -4.71 24.59
C ASN A 223 -7.25 -4.32 24.86
N GLN A 224 -8.21 -4.99 24.24
CA GLN A 224 -9.61 -4.97 24.70
C GLN A 224 -10.16 -6.38 24.89
N GLY A 225 -9.47 -7.14 25.73
CA GLY A 225 -9.87 -8.48 26.14
C GLY A 225 -9.25 -8.85 27.48
N GLU A 226 -9.40 -8.00 28.50
CA GLU A 226 -9.32 -8.37 29.93
C GLU A 226 -9.63 -7.15 30.80
N SER A 227 -10.89 -7.05 31.23
CA SER A 227 -11.35 -6.44 32.51
C SER A 227 -12.81 -6.81 32.72
#